data_AF-A0A1B7ZC07-F1
#
_entry.id   AF-A0A1B7ZC07-F1
#
_cell.length_a   1.000
_cell.length_b   1.000
_cell.length_c   1.000
_cell.angle_alpha   90.00
_cell.angle_beta   90.00
_cell.angle_gamma   90.00
#
_symmetry.space_group_name_H-M   'P 1'
#
loop_
_entity.id
_entity.type
_entity.pdbx_description
1 polymer ?
#
loop_
_entity_poly.entity_id
_entity_poly.type
_entity_poly.pdbx_seq_one_letter_code
_entity_poly.pdbx_strand_id
1 'polypeptide(L)'
;MKPEIPEYFQLRPEIENVFGYTHAVKIGNDIKISGAVSMDANGNPTAIGDFEQQMINCYADLDKILKHFGSSFDDVVVENVFTTNMPKFLKTAAYRNEIYTKHFPTGSWLGVKELAMPEFLIEIELEVHVK
;
A
#
# COMPACT_ATOMS: atom_id res chain seq x y z
N MET A 1 2.67 23.40 22.01
CA MET A 1 2.17 22.05 21.65
C MET A 1 3.20 21.04 22.09
N LYS A 2 2.79 19.87 22.62
CA LYS A 2 3.73 18.77 22.83
C LYS A 2 4.21 18.29 21.45
N PRO A 3 5.49 17.94 21.27
CA PRO A 3 5.95 17.36 20.01
C PRO A 3 5.16 16.07 19.76
N GLU A 4 4.65 15.92 18.54
CA GLU A 4 4.05 14.68 18.09
C GLU A 4 5.17 13.66 17.92
N ILE A 5 5.12 12.59 18.72
CA ILE A 5 6.10 11.50 18.66
C ILE A 5 5.62 10.55 17.57
N PRO A 6 6.43 10.29 16.52
CA PRO A 6 6.04 9.35 15.48
C PRO A 6 5.92 7.91 16.02
N GLU A 7 4.89 7.21 15.60
CA GLU A 7 4.67 5.78 15.87
C GLU A 7 5.00 4.99 14.59
N TYR A 8 5.90 4.01 14.70
CA TYR A 8 6.40 3.21 13.59
C TYR A 8 5.79 1.82 13.63
N PHE A 9 5.35 1.32 12.47
CA PHE A 9 4.79 -0.02 12.32
C PHE A 9 5.49 -0.78 11.18
N GLN A 10 5.92 -1.99 11.50
CA GLN A 10 6.48 -2.96 10.55
C GLN A 10 5.52 -4.15 10.43
N LEU A 11 5.07 -4.44 9.21
CA LEU A 11 4.24 -5.61 8.91
C LEU A 11 5.11 -6.89 8.82
N ARG A 12 6.36 -6.74 8.38
CA ARG A 12 7.37 -7.79 8.20
C ARG A 12 8.72 -7.31 8.74
N PRO A 13 8.92 -7.25 10.08
CA PRO A 13 10.08 -6.63 10.69
C PRO A 13 11.44 -7.13 10.17
N GLU A 14 11.61 -8.44 9.99
CA GLU A 14 12.89 -9.00 9.50
C GLU A 14 13.22 -8.51 8.09
N ILE A 15 12.24 -8.54 7.19
CA ILE A 15 12.40 -8.13 5.79
C ILE A 15 12.59 -6.61 5.68
N GLU A 16 11.77 -5.86 6.40
CA GLU A 16 11.82 -4.40 6.45
C GLU A 16 13.15 -3.88 7.00
N ASN A 17 13.70 -4.53 8.04
CA ASN A 17 15.01 -4.18 8.58
C ASN A 17 16.16 -4.50 7.62
N VAL A 18 16.05 -5.57 6.83
CA VAL A 18 17.04 -5.92 5.79
C VAL A 18 17.05 -4.91 4.65
N PHE A 19 15.86 -4.49 4.19
CA PHE A 19 15.75 -3.50 3.11
C PHE A 19 15.90 -2.04 3.58
N GLY A 20 15.74 -1.77 4.88
CA GLY A 20 15.96 -0.44 5.47
C GLY A 20 14.77 0.50 5.37
N TYR A 21 13.54 0.00 5.52
CA TYR A 21 12.32 0.82 5.58
C TYR A 21 11.39 0.41 6.73
N THR A 22 10.38 1.23 6.99
CA THR A 22 9.25 0.89 7.87
C THR A 22 7.98 0.98 7.03
N HIS A 23 7.05 0.06 7.22
CA HIS A 23 5.87 0.02 6.37
C HIS A 23 4.91 1.17 6.61
N ALA A 24 4.77 1.65 7.85
CA ALA A 24 3.96 2.83 8.13
C ALA A 24 4.47 3.67 9.31
N VAL A 25 4.28 4.99 9.20
CA VAL A 25 4.59 5.95 10.26
C VAL A 25 3.36 6.82 10.52
N LYS A 26 2.90 6.87 11.76
CA LYS A 26 1.84 7.77 12.23
C LYS A 26 2.44 8.97 12.94
N ILE A 27 2.04 10.19 12.54
CA ILE A 27 2.47 11.47 13.09
C ILE A 27 1.22 12.29 13.39
N GLY A 28 0.90 12.47 14.67
CA GLY A 28 -0.35 13.11 15.06
C GLY A 28 -1.55 12.34 14.50
N ASN A 29 -2.28 12.98 13.57
CA ASN A 29 -3.44 12.42 12.89
C ASN A 29 -3.15 11.90 11.47
N ASP A 30 -1.93 12.07 10.97
CA ASP A 30 -1.53 11.61 9.65
C ASP A 30 -0.82 10.27 9.72
N ILE A 31 -1.09 9.38 8.77
CA ILE A 31 -0.37 8.11 8.60
C ILE A 31 0.18 8.07 7.19
N LYS A 32 1.49 7.88 7.08
CA LYS A 32 2.19 7.63 5.82
C LYS A 32 2.44 6.13 5.70
N ILE A 33 1.94 5.51 4.65
CA ILE A 33 2.06 4.07 4.40
C ILE A 33 2.89 3.88 3.13
N SER A 34 3.97 3.11 3.26
CA SER A 34 4.87 2.76 2.17
C SER A 34 4.18 1.88 1.12
N GLY A 35 4.81 1.73 -0.05
CA GLY A 35 4.31 0.89 -1.13
C GLY A 35 4.14 -0.56 -0.69
N ALA A 36 2.93 -1.07 -0.78
CA ALA A 36 2.62 -2.49 -0.62
C ALA A 36 2.77 -3.20 -1.96
N VAL A 37 3.45 -4.35 -1.94
CA VAL A 37 3.62 -5.28 -3.06
C VAL A 37 3.19 -6.69 -2.64
N SER A 38 2.89 -7.54 -3.61
CA SER A 38 2.40 -8.89 -3.37
C SER A 38 3.50 -9.85 -2.90
N MET A 39 3.69 -9.99 -1.59
CA MET A 39 4.68 -10.88 -0.99
C MET A 39 4.16 -11.67 0.23
N ASP A 40 4.78 -12.80 0.55
CA ASP A 40 4.49 -13.58 1.76
C ASP A 40 5.18 -12.98 3.01
N ALA A 41 5.02 -13.61 4.18
CA ALA A 41 5.63 -13.14 5.44
C ALA A 41 7.17 -13.20 5.43
N ASN A 42 7.77 -14.01 4.56
CA ASN A 42 9.21 -14.15 4.38
C ASN A 42 9.76 -13.23 3.28
N GLY A 43 8.93 -12.34 2.72
CA GLY A 43 9.33 -11.41 1.67
C GLY A 43 9.42 -12.03 0.28
N ASN A 44 8.94 -13.26 0.06
CA ASN A 44 8.93 -13.87 -1.26
C ASN A 44 7.77 -13.32 -2.10
N PRO A 45 7.97 -12.99 -3.38
CA PRO A 45 6.88 -12.62 -4.26
C PRO A 45 5.80 -13.70 -4.36
N THR A 46 4.54 -13.29 -4.27
CA THR A 46 3.37 -14.17 -4.45
C THR A 46 2.55 -13.72 -5.65
N ALA A 47 1.75 -14.64 -6.22
CA ALA A 47 0.96 -14.39 -7.43
C ALA A 47 1.81 -13.92 -8.63
N ILE A 48 2.97 -14.55 -8.84
CA ILE A 48 3.89 -14.21 -9.93
C ILE A 48 3.17 -14.35 -11.29
N GLY A 49 3.17 -13.26 -12.07
CA GLY A 49 2.48 -13.18 -13.37
C GLY A 49 0.98 -12.86 -13.30
N ASP A 50 0.36 -12.93 -12.12
CA ASP A 50 -1.04 -12.61 -11.91
C ASP A 50 -1.23 -11.22 -11.29
N PHE A 51 -1.35 -10.24 -12.19
CA PHE A 51 -1.56 -8.84 -11.82
C PHE A 51 -2.75 -8.59 -10.90
N GLU A 52 -3.90 -9.22 -11.17
CA GLU A 52 -5.13 -8.95 -10.42
C GLU A 52 -4.97 -9.49 -9.00
N GLN A 53 -4.46 -10.71 -8.86
CA GLN A 53 -4.18 -11.27 -7.56
C GLN A 53 -3.08 -10.50 -6.81
N GLN A 54 -2.05 -9.98 -7.51
CA GLN A 54 -1.06 -9.11 -6.86
C GLN A 54 -1.68 -7.83 -6.32
N MET A 55 -2.55 -7.18 -7.10
CA MET A 55 -3.28 -5.98 -6.67
C MET A 55 -4.16 -6.28 -5.43
N ILE A 56 -4.88 -7.41 -5.44
CA ILE A 56 -5.68 -7.87 -4.29
C ILE A 56 -4.79 -8.08 -3.06
N ASN A 57 -3.61 -8.69 -3.22
CA ASN A 57 -2.67 -8.91 -2.13
C ASN A 57 -2.12 -7.60 -1.56
N CYS A 58 -1.80 -6.61 -2.40
CA CYS A 58 -1.43 -5.26 -1.96
C CYS A 58 -2.51 -4.66 -1.05
N TYR A 59 -3.77 -4.67 -1.50
CA TYR A 59 -4.89 -4.16 -0.69
C TYR A 59 -5.12 -4.95 0.60
N ALA A 60 -4.91 -6.27 0.59
CA ALA A 60 -5.02 -7.08 1.79
C ALA A 60 -3.93 -6.76 2.84
N ASP A 61 -2.73 -6.39 2.42
CA ASP A 61 -1.68 -5.93 3.34
C ASP A 61 -1.94 -4.51 3.84
N LEU A 62 -2.37 -3.61 2.96
CA LEU A 62 -2.75 -2.25 3.32
C LEU A 62 -3.88 -2.25 4.35
N ASP A 63 -4.89 -3.13 4.21
CA ASP A 63 -5.96 -3.31 5.19
C ASP A 63 -5.44 -3.70 6.59
N LYS A 64 -4.42 -4.56 6.68
CA LYS A 64 -3.80 -4.92 7.97
C LYS A 64 -3.13 -3.71 8.63
N ILE A 65 -2.45 -2.89 7.84
CA ILE A 65 -1.77 -1.67 8.32
C ILE A 65 -2.80 -0.65 8.79
N LEU A 66 -3.85 -0.41 8.00
CA LEU A 66 -4.94 0.49 8.37
C LEU A 66 -5.58 0.05 9.69
N LYS A 67 -5.90 -1.24 9.82
CA LYS A 67 -6.47 -1.83 11.04
C LYS A 67 -5.54 -1.71 12.25
N HIS A 68 -4.22 -1.79 12.07
CA HIS A 68 -3.26 -1.57 13.16
C HIS A 68 -3.44 -0.18 13.81
N PHE A 69 -3.68 0.86 13.00
CA PHE A 69 -3.92 2.22 13.48
C PHE A 69 -5.40 2.55 13.75
N GLY A 70 -6.29 1.54 13.77
CA GLY A 70 -7.72 1.74 13.93
C GLY A 70 -8.39 2.53 12.80
N SER A 71 -7.76 2.55 11.62
CA SER A 71 -8.24 3.22 10.40
C SER A 71 -8.83 2.22 9.40
N SER A 72 -9.42 2.75 8.34
CA SER A 72 -9.98 1.98 7.22
C SER A 72 -9.67 2.66 5.88
N PHE A 73 -10.08 2.04 4.77
CA PHE A 73 -9.95 2.65 3.45
C PHE A 73 -10.77 3.94 3.31
N ASP A 74 -11.80 4.16 4.14
CA ASP A 74 -12.58 5.40 4.14
C ASP A 74 -11.80 6.61 4.69
N ASP A 75 -10.67 6.37 5.38
CA ASP A 75 -9.80 7.41 5.94
C ASP A 75 -8.62 7.75 5.01
N VAL A 76 -8.46 7.02 3.91
CA VAL A 76 -7.41 7.24 2.91
C VAL A 76 -7.72 8.51 2.13
N VAL A 77 -6.77 9.44 2.13
CA VAL A 77 -6.88 10.71 1.40
C VAL A 77 -6.07 10.70 0.09
N VAL A 78 -4.96 9.95 0.05
CA VAL A 78 -4.10 9.78 -1.14
C VAL A 78 -3.83 8.30 -1.39
N GLU A 79 -3.92 7.86 -2.65
CA GLU A 79 -3.46 6.55 -3.12
C GLU A 79 -2.62 6.75 -4.39
N ASN A 80 -1.35 6.40 -4.34
CA ASN A 80 -0.52 6.36 -5.54
C ASN A 80 -0.32 4.91 -5.98
N VAL A 81 -0.41 4.69 -7.29
CA VAL A 81 -0.23 3.38 -7.91
C VAL A 81 0.95 3.43 -8.87
N PHE A 82 1.90 2.53 -8.68
CA PHE A 82 3.03 2.34 -9.58
C PHE A 82 2.88 0.96 -10.22
N THR A 83 2.99 0.88 -11.54
CA THR A 83 2.79 -0.39 -12.24
C THR A 83 3.68 -0.55 -13.46
N THR A 84 4.15 -1.77 -13.69
CA THR A 84 4.86 -2.15 -14.93
C THR A 84 3.92 -2.44 -16.10
N ASN A 85 2.60 -2.45 -15.86
CA ASN A 85 1.59 -2.71 -16.90
C ASN A 85 0.32 -1.88 -16.68
N MET A 86 0.39 -0.60 -17.05
CA MET A 86 -0.74 0.34 -16.97
C MET A 86 -2.00 -0.14 -17.72
N PRO A 87 -1.94 -0.71 -18.94
CA PRO A 87 -3.13 -1.25 -19.58
C PRO A 87 -3.83 -2.35 -18.79
N LYS A 88 -3.09 -3.19 -18.06
CA LYS A 88 -3.67 -4.23 -17.20
C LYS A 88 -4.29 -3.62 -15.95
N PHE A 89 -3.61 -2.67 -15.31
CA PHE A 89 -4.17 -1.91 -14.20
C PHE A 89 -5.50 -1.23 -14.55
N LEU A 90 -5.58 -0.51 -15.66
CA LEU A 90 -6.82 0.17 -16.06
C LEU A 90 -8.00 -0.78 -16.28
N LYS A 91 -7.74 -2.04 -16.62
CA LYS A 91 -8.78 -3.08 -16.73
C LYS A 91 -9.23 -3.62 -15.37
N THR A 92 -8.36 -3.61 -14.37
CA THR A 92 -8.64 -4.15 -13.03
C THR A 92 -8.99 -3.07 -12.00
N ALA A 93 -8.76 -1.80 -12.30
CA ALA A 93 -8.94 -0.67 -11.38
C ALA A 93 -10.37 -0.55 -10.81
N ALA A 94 -11.36 -1.15 -11.48
CA ALA A 94 -12.74 -1.23 -10.99
C ALA A 94 -12.86 -2.00 -9.66
N TYR A 95 -11.90 -2.86 -9.31
CA TYR A 95 -11.84 -3.53 -8.00
C TYR A 95 -11.85 -2.54 -6.83
N ARG A 96 -11.35 -1.30 -7.03
CA ARG A 96 -11.39 -0.23 -6.05
C ARG A 96 -12.80 0.13 -5.58
N ASN A 97 -13.84 -0.16 -6.37
CA ASN A 97 -15.24 0.03 -5.94
C ASN A 97 -15.64 -0.92 -4.80
N GLU A 98 -14.99 -2.07 -4.65
CA GLU A 98 -15.22 -3.01 -3.55
C GLU A 98 -14.51 -2.55 -2.25
N ILE A 99 -13.55 -1.64 -2.37
CA ILE A 99 -12.67 -1.17 -1.29
C ILE A 99 -13.15 0.17 -0.75
N TYR A 100 -13.31 1.14 -1.65
CA TYR A 100 -13.67 2.51 -1.32
C TYR A 100 -15.19 2.68 -1.39
N THR A 101 -15.86 2.50 -0.26
CA THR A 101 -17.33 2.51 -0.21
C THR A 101 -17.92 3.92 -0.08
N LYS A 102 -17.12 4.89 0.38
CA LYS A 102 -17.57 6.25 0.64
C LYS A 102 -17.11 7.25 -0.43
N HIS A 103 -15.80 7.41 -0.58
CA HIS A 103 -15.17 8.29 -1.57
C HIS A 103 -13.86 7.69 -2.05
N PHE A 104 -13.46 8.00 -3.27
CA PHE A 104 -12.11 7.67 -3.74
C PHE A 104 -11.09 8.69 -3.23
N PRO A 105 -9.86 8.25 -2.90
CA PRO A 105 -8.77 9.16 -2.59
C PRO A 105 -8.29 9.91 -3.84
N THR A 106 -7.58 11.02 -3.63
CA THR A 106 -6.78 11.64 -4.70
C THR A 106 -5.52 10.79 -4.96
N GLY A 107 -4.74 11.11 -5.98
CA GLY A 107 -3.44 10.47 -6.20
C GLY A 107 -2.98 10.46 -7.64
N SER A 108 -1.89 9.72 -7.89
CA SER A 108 -1.25 9.57 -9.18
C SER A 108 -1.09 8.09 -9.55
N TRP A 109 -1.31 7.78 -10.82
CA TRP A 109 -1.05 6.45 -11.38
C TRP A 109 0.08 6.54 -12.40
N LEU A 110 1.16 5.82 -12.16
CA LEU A 110 2.38 5.91 -12.96
C LEU A 110 2.75 4.54 -13.56
N GLY A 111 2.97 4.54 -14.88
CA GLY A 111 3.64 3.43 -15.55
C GLY A 111 5.15 3.54 -15.32
N VAL A 112 5.74 2.54 -14.67
CA VAL A 112 7.16 2.51 -14.33
C VAL A 112 7.89 1.39 -15.07
N LYS A 113 9.21 1.51 -15.20
CA LYS A 113 10.04 0.50 -15.87
C LYS A 113 10.16 -0.78 -15.03
N GLU A 114 10.34 -0.64 -13.73
CA GLU A 114 10.57 -1.73 -12.79
C GLU A 114 10.10 -1.33 -11.38
N LEU A 115 9.86 -2.33 -10.55
CA LEU A 115 9.57 -2.22 -9.11
C LEU A 115 10.71 -2.88 -8.32
N ALA A 116 10.59 -2.99 -6.99
CA ALA A 116 11.64 -3.52 -6.12
C ALA A 116 12.13 -4.93 -6.50
N MET A 117 11.30 -5.76 -7.14
CA MET A 117 11.65 -7.06 -7.70
C MET A 117 10.97 -7.25 -9.07
N PRO A 118 11.59 -7.99 -10.01
CA PRO A 118 11.05 -8.18 -11.36
C PRO A 118 9.71 -8.93 -11.39
N GLU A 119 9.37 -9.67 -10.34
CA GLU A 119 8.10 -10.40 -10.20
C GLU A 119 6.93 -9.48 -9.86
N PHE A 120 7.19 -8.30 -9.30
CA PHE A 120 6.14 -7.35 -8.93
C PHE A 120 5.61 -6.59 -10.14
N LEU A 121 4.29 -6.50 -10.24
CA LEU A 121 3.60 -5.84 -11.33
C LEU A 121 2.91 -4.54 -10.91
N ILE A 122 2.66 -4.40 -9.61
CA ILE A 122 1.99 -3.26 -9.00
C ILE A 122 2.52 -3.02 -7.59
N GLU A 123 2.63 -1.75 -7.23
CA GLU A 123 2.93 -1.25 -5.91
C GLU A 123 1.94 -0.13 -5.57
N ILE A 124 1.38 -0.14 -4.36
CA ILE A 124 0.34 0.80 -3.93
C ILE A 124 0.75 1.41 -2.59
N GLU A 125 0.88 2.73 -2.53
CA GLU A 125 1.15 3.48 -1.30
C GLU A 125 -0.07 4.34 -0.92
N LEU A 126 -0.23 4.58 0.38
CA LEU A 126 -1.39 5.32 0.91
C LEU A 126 -0.96 6.45 1.84
N GLU A 127 -1.74 7.52 1.85
CA GLU A 127 -1.77 8.48 2.95
C GLU A 127 -3.15 8.51 3.57
N VAL A 128 -3.20 8.57 4.89
CA VAL A 128 -4.42 8.55 5.70
C VAL A 128 -4.42 9.75 6.62
N HIS A 129 -5.59 10.35 6.82
CA HIS A 129 -5.81 11.38 7.82
C HIS A 129 -6.97 10.98 8.73
N VAL A 130 -6.66 10.60 9.97
CA VAL A 130 -7.68 10.25 10.97
C VAL A 130 -8.22 11.50 11.65
N LYS A 131 -9.54 11.57 11.85
CA LYS A 131 -10.20 12.70 12.53
C LYS A 131 -10.04 12.66 14.04
#